data_AF-A0A0M8NWL9-F1
#
_entry.id   AF-A0A0M8NWL9-F1
#
_cell.length_a   1.000
_cell.length_b   1.000
_cell.length_c   1.000
_cell.angle_alpha   90.00
_cell.angle_beta   90.00
_cell.angle_gamma   90.00
#
_symmetry.space_group_name_H-M   'P 1'
#
loop_
_entity.id
_entity.type
_entity.pdbx_description
1 polymer ?
#
loop_
_entity_poly.entity_id
_entity_poly.type
_entity_poly.pdbx_seq_one_letter_code
_entity_poly.pdbx_strand_id
1 'polypeptide(L)'
;MYLPIELQSQILYETLEICPLQDLWKLRAVNCFFASEVETYLLERVQLRDVVIPSTANAEPKVRWEDLPYGMKRVYLHRKLHIHDHSQCGWSSLVHGILDLPHQRTETLINKLIDAYLCGEFSGYRKLLDPDLYTAEKNRLASARRTKTFYWPPEKFKTTLKYALAASAIQRGDCTQLQTLLDQGIHITGHSDRLALVPLDIAAKKGSKATIELLLAHGCPMKYRSHKDHHNSMFYETKVTAMMAESGNGIGLKVWIDHLIKDGPMYPKLLKQTMARGVVGGHVGVLKLVQENFEGLYGNPGWGAHMLDQAIRYGSLDAIKYLFHRGEVDAHTRTSLSDRRPLLKLLCECPIQKRPDIVRFLLENGADPNGNGPSKKKTPFEVAVKAKDFESASILLKYGVTVNFKWMMPLLLNSQTRAVLAQLLWPAGHSRRVYKTRGKSYTLCREARMINNVENVFLELGWSEQDVKDLGIEHFIDIF
;
A
#
# COMPACT_ATOMS: atom_id res chain seq x y z
N MET A 1 -39.54 -16.85 10.44
CA MET A 1 -39.19 -18.22 10.86
C MET A 1 -37.78 -18.15 11.40
N TYR A 2 -37.55 -18.38 12.69
CA TYR A 2 -36.20 -18.40 13.25
C TYR A 2 -35.56 -19.74 12.86
N LEU A 3 -34.47 -19.72 12.10
CA LEU A 3 -33.67 -20.91 11.83
C LEU A 3 -33.08 -21.40 13.17
N PRO A 4 -33.04 -22.71 13.44
CA PRO A 4 -32.26 -23.30 14.54
C PRO A 4 -30.80 -22.84 14.48
N ILE A 5 -30.18 -22.65 15.65
CA ILE A 5 -28.80 -22.14 15.76
C ILE A 5 -27.82 -23.05 15.02
N GLU A 6 -28.04 -24.36 15.06
CA GLU A 6 -27.21 -25.37 14.39
C GLU A 6 -27.19 -25.17 12.88
N LEU A 7 -28.35 -24.86 12.28
CA LEU A 7 -28.46 -24.56 10.85
C LEU A 7 -27.84 -23.20 10.52
N GLN A 8 -27.95 -22.22 11.41
CA GLN A 8 -27.29 -20.93 11.22
C GLN A 8 -25.77 -21.04 11.28
N SER A 9 -25.22 -21.85 12.21
CA SER A 9 -23.80 -22.17 12.31
C SER A 9 -23.29 -22.84 11.05
N GLN A 10 -24.03 -23.82 10.52
CA GLN A 10 -23.64 -24.53 9.31
C GLN A 10 -23.67 -23.61 8.08
N ILE A 11 -24.70 -22.76 7.95
CA ILE A 11 -24.75 -21.73 6.90
C ILE A 11 -23.52 -20.82 6.98
N LEU A 12 -23.16 -20.37 8.18
CA LEU A 12 -22.00 -19.50 8.34
C LEU A 12 -20.71 -20.21 7.94
N TYR A 13 -20.48 -21.44 8.41
CA TYR A 13 -19.27 -22.23 8.12
C TYR A 13 -19.06 -22.39 6.61
N GLU A 14 -20.09 -22.82 5.88
CA GLU A 14 -20.05 -22.96 4.41
C GLU A 14 -19.82 -21.60 3.71
N THR A 15 -20.40 -20.52 4.25
CA THR A 15 -20.24 -19.18 3.67
C THR A 15 -18.83 -18.61 3.89
N LEU A 16 -18.16 -18.97 5.00
CA LEU A 16 -16.79 -18.55 5.31
C LEU A 16 -15.75 -19.12 4.33
N GLU A 17 -16.02 -20.27 3.72
CA GLU A 17 -15.13 -20.89 2.73
C GLU A 17 -15.24 -20.25 1.34
N ILE A 18 -16.40 -19.68 1.01
CA ILE A 18 -16.75 -19.30 -0.37
C ILE A 18 -16.83 -17.77 -0.56
N CYS A 19 -17.26 -17.01 0.45
CA CYS A 19 -17.55 -15.60 0.29
C CYS A 19 -16.35 -14.68 0.57
N PRO A 20 -16.14 -13.63 -0.24
CA PRO A 20 -15.17 -12.60 0.08
C PRO A 20 -15.57 -11.86 1.36
N LEU A 21 -14.57 -11.34 2.08
CA LEU A 21 -14.75 -10.74 3.42
C LEU A 21 -15.82 -9.64 3.46
N GLN A 22 -15.99 -8.87 2.38
CA GLN A 22 -16.99 -7.81 2.29
C GLN A 22 -18.44 -8.34 2.28
N ASP A 23 -18.66 -9.53 1.74
CA ASP A 23 -19.99 -10.15 1.69
C ASP A 23 -20.32 -10.85 3.00
N LEU A 24 -19.33 -11.47 3.65
CA LEU A 24 -19.44 -11.96 5.03
C LEU A 24 -19.91 -10.87 6.00
N TRP A 25 -19.48 -9.63 5.77
CA TRP A 25 -19.92 -8.50 6.58
C TRP A 25 -21.43 -8.28 6.58
N LYS A 26 -22.09 -8.55 5.45
CA LYS A 26 -23.51 -8.30 5.27
C LYS A 26 -24.36 -9.26 6.09
N LEU A 27 -23.82 -10.43 6.45
CA LEU A 27 -24.51 -11.42 7.29
C LEU A 27 -24.86 -10.88 8.68
N ARG A 28 -24.14 -9.87 9.18
CA ARG A 28 -24.46 -9.20 10.45
C ARG A 28 -25.83 -8.54 10.46
N ALA A 29 -26.38 -8.20 9.29
CA ALA A 29 -27.71 -7.62 9.16
C ALA A 29 -28.84 -8.68 9.20
N VAL A 30 -28.52 -9.97 9.11
CA VAL A 30 -29.51 -11.05 9.07
C VAL A 30 -30.11 -11.27 10.45
N ASN A 31 -29.29 -11.45 11.48
CA ASN A 31 -29.71 -11.53 12.87
C ASN A 31 -28.51 -11.40 13.84
N CYS A 32 -28.78 -11.41 15.15
CA CYS A 32 -27.78 -11.29 16.20
C CYS A 32 -26.77 -12.46 16.26
N PHE A 33 -27.15 -13.66 15.84
CA PHE A 33 -26.26 -14.82 15.82
C PHE A 33 -25.16 -14.61 14.77
N PHE A 34 -25.53 -14.34 13.51
CA PHE A 34 -24.55 -14.04 12.46
C PHE A 34 -23.74 -12.78 12.80
N ALA A 35 -24.35 -11.79 13.47
CA ALA A 35 -23.61 -10.62 13.93
C ALA A 35 -22.49 -10.97 14.92
N SER A 36 -22.79 -11.81 15.92
CA SER A 36 -21.82 -12.26 16.93
C SER A 36 -20.73 -13.14 16.31
N GLU A 37 -21.10 -14.12 15.50
CA GLU A 37 -20.15 -15.07 14.94
C GLU A 37 -19.21 -14.44 13.91
N VAL A 38 -19.70 -13.54 13.05
CA VAL A 38 -18.83 -12.78 12.13
C VAL A 38 -17.84 -11.89 12.91
N GLU A 39 -18.25 -11.33 14.05
CA GLU A 39 -17.36 -10.56 14.92
C GLU A 39 -16.30 -11.43 15.60
N THR A 40 -16.66 -12.62 16.07
CA THR A 40 -15.72 -13.62 16.63
C THR A 40 -14.72 -14.06 15.58
N TYR A 41 -15.21 -14.42 14.38
CA TYR A 41 -14.40 -14.79 13.24
C TYR A 41 -13.36 -13.72 12.88
N LEU A 42 -13.76 -12.43 12.90
CA LEU A 42 -12.84 -11.31 12.69
C LEU A 42 -11.77 -11.19 13.80
N LEU A 43 -12.09 -11.51 15.06
CA LEU A 43 -11.09 -11.45 16.14
C LEU A 43 -10.00 -12.52 15.97
N GLU A 44 -10.38 -13.71 15.52
CA GLU A 44 -9.49 -14.87 15.41
C GLU A 44 -8.59 -14.81 14.18
N ARG A 45 -9.13 -14.35 13.04
CA ARG A 45 -8.41 -14.39 11.76
C ARG A 45 -7.63 -13.12 11.40
N VAL A 46 -7.76 -12.02 12.15
CA VAL A 46 -7.03 -10.78 11.83
C VAL A 46 -5.56 -10.89 12.25
N GLN A 47 -4.67 -10.79 11.26
CA GLN A 47 -3.23 -10.75 11.45
C GLN A 47 -2.77 -9.33 11.83
N LEU A 48 -2.24 -9.20 13.04
CA LEU A 48 -1.70 -7.95 13.59
C LEU A 48 -0.18 -7.81 13.45
N ARG A 49 0.51 -8.88 13.03
CA ARG A 49 1.96 -8.95 12.85
C ARG A 49 2.32 -9.24 11.41
N ASP A 50 3.28 -8.49 10.87
CA ASP A 50 3.83 -8.69 9.52
C ASP A 50 4.71 -9.95 9.37
N VAL A 51 4.77 -10.82 10.38
CA VAL A 51 5.61 -12.03 10.35
C VAL A 51 5.04 -13.02 9.34
N VAL A 52 5.86 -13.36 8.34
CA VAL A 52 5.73 -14.59 7.55
C VAL A 52 6.02 -15.75 8.49
N ILE A 53 4.98 -16.26 9.16
CA ILE A 53 5.07 -17.58 9.77
C ILE A 53 5.10 -18.55 8.57
N PRO A 54 6.08 -19.46 8.46
CA PRO A 54 6.00 -20.52 7.46
C PRO A 54 4.66 -21.22 7.71
N SER A 55 3.78 -21.16 6.73
CA SER A 55 2.51 -21.88 6.74
C SER A 55 2.84 -23.32 7.11
N THR A 56 2.45 -23.76 8.32
CA THR A 56 2.15 -25.17 8.47
C THR A 56 1.04 -25.46 7.46
N ALA A 57 1.10 -26.59 6.76
CA ALA A 57 0.22 -26.88 5.62
C ALA A 57 -1.30 -26.87 5.96
N ASN A 58 -1.66 -26.67 7.24
CA ASN A 58 -3.02 -26.69 7.78
C ASN A 58 -3.43 -25.38 8.50
N ALA A 59 -2.67 -24.28 8.39
CA ALA A 59 -3.06 -23.01 9.02
C ALA A 59 -4.04 -22.23 8.13
N GLU A 60 -5.23 -21.94 8.64
CA GLU A 60 -6.27 -21.17 7.93
C GLU A 60 -5.78 -19.77 7.51
N PRO A 61 -6.28 -19.23 6.38
CA PRO A 61 -5.82 -17.95 5.84
C PRO A 61 -6.16 -16.79 6.78
N LYS A 62 -5.13 -16.06 7.23
CA LYS A 62 -5.31 -14.85 8.06
C LYS A 62 -5.54 -13.61 7.21
N VAL A 63 -6.39 -12.70 7.69
CA VAL A 63 -6.72 -11.43 7.04
C VAL A 63 -5.79 -10.34 7.56
N ARG A 64 -5.11 -9.61 6.67
CA ARG A 64 -4.27 -8.49 7.08
C ARG A 64 -5.11 -7.31 7.55
N TRP A 65 -4.63 -6.59 8.57
CA TRP A 65 -5.32 -5.40 9.06
C TRP A 65 -5.51 -4.34 7.98
N GLU A 66 -4.52 -4.16 7.08
CA GLU A 66 -4.59 -3.15 6.02
C GLU A 66 -5.82 -3.37 5.11
N ASP A 67 -6.10 -4.64 4.82
CA ASP A 67 -7.13 -5.08 3.88
C ASP A 67 -8.55 -5.02 4.47
N LEU A 68 -8.68 -4.84 5.78
CA LEU A 68 -9.98 -4.71 6.43
C LEU A 68 -10.68 -3.40 6.04
N PRO A 69 -11.96 -3.44 5.61
CA PRO A 69 -12.81 -2.27 5.44
C PRO A 69 -12.90 -1.42 6.72
N TYR A 70 -13.12 -0.11 6.55
CA TYR A 70 -13.20 0.85 7.66
C TYR A 70 -14.23 0.44 8.72
N GLY A 71 -15.43 0.00 8.30
CA GLY A 71 -16.49 -0.46 9.21
C GLY A 71 -16.08 -1.67 10.04
N MET A 72 -15.34 -2.62 9.45
CA MET A 72 -14.83 -3.79 10.16
C MET A 72 -13.80 -3.41 11.21
N LYS A 73 -12.87 -2.51 10.85
CA LYS A 73 -11.86 -2.00 11.79
C LYS A 73 -12.49 -1.36 13.02
N ARG A 74 -13.60 -0.61 12.86
CA ARG A 74 -14.35 -0.02 13.99
C ARG A 74 -14.90 -1.09 14.94
N VAL A 75 -15.57 -2.09 14.40
CA VAL A 75 -16.19 -3.15 15.22
C VAL A 75 -15.14 -4.00 15.90
N TYR A 76 -14.05 -4.31 15.21
CA TYR A 76 -12.89 -4.97 15.83
C TYR A 76 -12.39 -4.20 17.06
N LEU A 77 -12.22 -2.89 16.93
CA LEU A 77 -11.80 -2.03 18.05
C LEU A 77 -12.83 -2.01 19.17
N HIS A 78 -14.12 -1.98 18.85
CA HIS A 78 -15.20 -2.04 19.84
C HIS A 78 -15.18 -3.36 20.60
N ARG A 79 -15.05 -4.48 19.89
CA ARG A 79 -15.05 -5.82 20.47
C ARG A 79 -13.85 -6.03 21.40
N LYS A 80 -12.68 -5.50 21.04
CA LYS A 80 -11.49 -5.50 21.92
C LYS A 80 -11.73 -4.78 23.26
N LEU A 81 -12.67 -3.82 23.34
CA LEU A 81 -13.07 -3.19 24.61
C LEU A 81 -13.94 -4.11 25.46
N HIS A 82 -14.86 -4.85 24.83
CA HIS A 82 -15.77 -5.77 25.52
C HIS A 82 -15.07 -7.01 26.08
N ILE A 83 -14.02 -7.50 25.42
CA ILE A 83 -13.25 -8.66 25.89
C ILE A 83 -12.05 -8.27 26.76
N HIS A 84 -12.00 -7.03 27.28
CA HIS A 84 -10.85 -6.51 28.02
C HIS A 84 -10.43 -7.42 29.18
N ASP A 85 -11.39 -7.98 29.91
CA ASP A 85 -11.15 -8.81 31.09
C ASP A 85 -10.52 -10.18 30.74
N HIS A 86 -10.73 -10.66 29.51
CA HIS A 86 -10.22 -11.96 29.03
C HIS A 86 -9.00 -11.84 28.11
N SER A 87 -8.89 -10.73 27.38
CA SER A 87 -7.83 -10.49 26.39
C SER A 87 -7.42 -9.02 26.39
N GLN A 88 -6.78 -8.60 27.48
CA GLN A 88 -6.32 -7.24 27.66
C GLN A 88 -5.25 -6.87 26.61
N CYS A 89 -5.41 -5.74 25.92
CA CYS A 89 -4.41 -5.19 25.01
C CYS A 89 -4.17 -3.70 25.29
N GLY A 90 -3.19 -3.11 24.61
CA GLY A 90 -2.83 -1.70 24.81
C GLY A 90 -3.98 -0.74 24.44
N TRP A 91 -4.76 -1.08 23.42
CA TRP A 91 -5.95 -0.33 22.98
C TRP A 91 -7.03 -0.36 24.05
N SER A 92 -7.42 -1.55 24.53
CA SER A 92 -8.50 -1.65 25.52
C SER A 92 -8.10 -1.05 26.87
N SER A 93 -6.84 -1.22 27.27
CA SER A 93 -6.30 -0.55 28.47
C SER A 93 -6.25 0.97 28.34
N LEU A 94 -5.88 1.48 27.15
CA LEU A 94 -5.87 2.92 26.89
C LEU A 94 -7.27 3.51 27.01
N VAL A 95 -8.26 2.87 26.39
CA VAL A 95 -9.64 3.38 26.40
C VAL A 95 -10.24 3.32 27.80
N HIS A 96 -10.12 2.20 28.52
CA HIS A 96 -10.60 2.12 29.91
C HIS A 96 -9.91 3.17 30.81
N GLY A 97 -8.59 3.33 30.71
CA GLY A 97 -7.87 4.36 31.47
C GLY A 97 -8.26 5.81 31.13
N ILE A 98 -8.79 6.08 29.93
CA ILE A 98 -9.38 7.37 29.58
C ILE A 98 -10.81 7.48 30.15
N LEU A 99 -11.61 6.41 30.08
CA LEU A 99 -12.98 6.39 30.59
C LEU A 99 -13.06 6.53 32.12
N ASP A 100 -12.02 6.11 32.83
CA ASP A 100 -11.87 6.27 34.28
C ASP A 100 -11.59 7.73 34.69
N LEU A 101 -11.34 8.65 33.74
CA LEU A 101 -11.24 10.08 34.03
C LEU A 101 -12.63 10.63 34.44
N PRO A 102 -12.71 11.56 35.41
CA PRO A 102 -13.99 12.10 35.89
C PRO A 102 -14.85 12.67 34.76
N HIS A 103 -16.14 12.31 34.74
CA HIS A 103 -17.18 12.83 33.82
C HIS A 103 -17.01 12.52 32.31
N GLN A 104 -16.33 11.42 31.93
CA GLN A 104 -16.03 11.15 30.52
C GLN A 104 -16.68 9.91 29.91
N ARG A 105 -17.37 9.07 30.68
CA ARG A 105 -17.93 7.82 30.16
C ARG A 105 -19.18 8.05 29.31
N THR A 106 -18.97 8.21 28.01
CA THR A 106 -20.04 8.28 27.01
C THR A 106 -19.70 7.38 25.82
N GLU A 107 -20.70 6.70 25.27
CA GLU A 107 -20.58 5.94 24.02
C GLU A 107 -20.04 6.82 22.87
N THR A 108 -20.38 8.11 22.91
CA THR A 108 -19.84 9.12 22.01
C THR A 108 -18.33 9.27 22.13
N LEU A 109 -17.75 9.20 23.33
CA LEU A 109 -16.30 9.32 23.52
C LEU A 109 -15.57 8.09 22.96
N ILE A 110 -16.08 6.89 23.21
CA ILE A 110 -15.50 5.65 22.66
C ILE A 110 -15.41 5.75 21.13
N ASN A 111 -16.48 6.20 20.49
CA ASN A 111 -16.52 6.39 19.05
C ASN A 111 -15.50 7.42 18.56
N LYS A 112 -15.25 8.51 19.31
CA LYS A 112 -14.21 9.50 18.98
C LYS A 112 -12.80 8.93 19.13
N LEU A 113 -12.54 8.14 20.16
CA LEU A 113 -11.26 7.45 20.35
C LEU A 113 -10.99 6.44 19.23
N ILE A 114 -12.03 5.71 18.79
CA ILE A 114 -11.94 4.78 17.65
C ILE A 114 -11.56 5.55 16.38
N ASP A 115 -12.19 6.70 16.09
CA ASP A 115 -11.83 7.50 14.92
C ASP A 115 -10.37 7.91 14.95
N ALA A 116 -9.89 8.38 16.11
CA ALA A 116 -8.52 8.80 16.29
C ALA A 116 -7.53 7.65 16.07
N TYR A 117 -7.82 6.47 16.61
CA TYR A 117 -7.02 5.27 16.37
C TYR A 117 -6.99 4.90 14.88
N LEU A 118 -8.12 5.00 14.18
CA LEU A 118 -8.17 4.69 12.75
C LEU A 118 -7.45 5.74 11.88
N CYS A 119 -7.26 6.96 12.40
CA CYS A 119 -6.47 7.99 11.75
C CYS A 119 -4.95 7.85 11.98
N GLY A 120 -4.54 7.04 12.96
CA GLY A 120 -3.14 6.84 13.30
C GLY A 120 -2.31 6.16 12.20
N GLU A 121 -1.06 6.59 12.05
CA GLU A 121 -0.08 6.07 11.09
C GLU A 121 0.77 4.94 11.69
N PHE A 122 0.12 3.87 12.14
CA PHE A 122 0.83 2.71 12.66
C PHE A 122 1.61 2.00 11.55
N SER A 123 2.94 1.90 11.68
CA SER A 123 3.82 1.17 10.76
C SER A 123 4.26 -0.18 11.32
N GLY A 124 4.21 -1.23 10.51
CA GLY A 124 4.89 -2.52 10.75
C GLY A 124 4.30 -3.44 11.83
N TYR A 125 3.67 -2.89 12.89
CA TYR A 125 3.02 -3.66 13.95
C TYR A 125 1.94 -2.82 14.63
N ARG A 126 0.69 -3.28 14.68
CA ARG A 126 -0.40 -2.63 15.41
C ARG A 126 -0.29 -2.92 16.91
N LYS A 127 0.80 -2.46 17.54
CA LYS A 127 1.23 -2.78 18.92
C LYS A 127 0.11 -2.66 19.97
N LEU A 128 -0.81 -1.71 19.79
CA LEU A 128 -1.93 -1.53 20.72
C LEU A 128 -2.96 -2.66 20.68
N LEU A 129 -3.11 -3.39 19.56
CA LEU A 129 -4.12 -4.44 19.43
C LEU A 129 -3.63 -5.82 19.83
N ASP A 130 -2.31 -6.02 19.88
CA ASP A 130 -1.66 -7.30 20.16
C ASP A 130 -1.49 -7.53 21.67
N PRO A 131 -2.21 -8.49 22.28
CA PRO A 131 -2.14 -8.75 23.73
C PRO A 131 -0.77 -9.23 24.20
N ASP A 132 -0.06 -10.04 23.41
CA ASP A 132 1.24 -10.58 23.81
C ASP A 132 2.31 -9.49 23.79
N LEU A 133 2.32 -8.66 22.72
CA LEU A 133 3.23 -7.53 22.63
C LEU A 133 2.96 -6.53 23.76
N TYR A 134 1.69 -6.26 24.06
CA TYR A 134 1.32 -5.40 25.18
C TYR A 134 1.80 -5.96 26.53
N THR A 135 1.61 -7.25 26.77
CA THR A 135 2.06 -7.92 28.00
C THR A 135 3.58 -7.93 28.12
N ALA A 136 4.28 -8.26 27.04
CA ALA A 136 5.74 -8.23 26.97
C ALA A 136 6.28 -6.83 27.27
N GLU A 137 5.66 -5.78 26.72
CA GLU A 137 6.09 -4.41 26.93
C GLU A 137 5.77 -3.91 28.34
N LYS A 138 4.61 -4.27 28.90
CA LYS A 138 4.26 -4.00 30.31
C LYS A 138 5.27 -4.63 31.27
N ASN A 139 5.69 -5.87 31.00
CA ASN A 139 6.70 -6.57 31.77
C ASN A 139 8.09 -5.93 31.61
N ARG A 140 8.44 -5.49 30.39
CA ARG A 140 9.67 -4.71 30.14
C ARG A 140 9.67 -3.37 30.87
N LEU A 141 8.54 -2.67 30.96
CA LEU A 141 8.45 -1.43 31.73
C LEU A 141 8.66 -1.67 33.23
N ALA A 142 8.09 -2.76 33.76
CA ALA A 142 8.28 -3.14 35.15
C ALA A 142 9.74 -3.47 35.46
N SER A 143 10.47 -4.10 34.52
CA SER A 143 11.91 -4.36 34.67
C SER A 143 12.78 -3.14 34.37
N ALA A 144 12.44 -2.31 33.39
CA ALA A 144 13.16 -1.09 32.98
C ALA A 144 13.04 0.07 33.99
N ARG A 145 12.09 0.04 34.92
CA ARG A 145 12.15 0.90 36.11
C ARG A 145 13.44 0.68 36.92
N ARG A 146 14.15 -0.46 36.74
CA ARG A 146 15.49 -0.73 37.29
C ARG A 146 16.63 -0.36 36.34
N THR A 147 16.39 -0.27 35.03
CA THR A 147 17.38 0.04 33.99
C THR A 147 16.78 1.02 32.99
N LYS A 148 17.15 2.31 33.09
CA LYS A 148 16.62 3.51 32.38
C LYS A 148 16.50 3.38 30.84
N THR A 149 15.63 2.52 30.33
CA THR A 149 15.44 2.24 28.90
C THR A 149 13.95 2.16 28.61
N PHE A 150 13.39 3.20 27.98
CA PHE A 150 11.95 3.40 27.77
C PHE A 150 11.55 3.05 26.32
N TYR A 151 10.53 2.20 26.13
CA TYR A 151 9.98 1.86 24.79
C TYR A 151 8.44 1.88 24.68
N TRP A 152 7.75 2.45 25.67
CA TRP A 152 6.33 2.80 25.57
C TRP A 152 6.13 4.29 25.86
N PRO A 153 5.34 5.04 25.08
CA PRO A 153 5.35 6.49 25.23
C PRO A 153 4.81 6.89 26.62
N PRO A 154 5.58 7.64 27.43
CA PRO A 154 5.14 8.20 28.70
C PRO A 154 4.18 9.40 28.49
N GLU A 155 3.22 9.24 27.58
CA GLU A 155 2.19 10.24 27.29
C GLU A 155 1.09 10.15 28.37
N LYS A 156 0.63 11.29 28.91
CA LYS A 156 -0.50 11.29 29.85
C LYS A 156 -1.81 11.00 29.11
N PHE A 157 -2.75 10.26 29.71
CA PHE A 157 -4.07 9.98 29.10
C PHE A 157 -4.81 11.24 28.64
N LYS A 158 -4.70 12.34 29.41
CA LYS A 158 -5.28 13.65 29.04
C LYS A 158 -4.70 14.22 27.73
N THR A 159 -3.41 13.95 27.44
CA THR A 159 -2.76 14.38 26.19
C THR A 159 -3.25 13.54 25.02
N THR A 160 -3.31 12.21 25.21
CA THR A 160 -3.85 11.29 24.20
C THR A 160 -5.30 11.64 23.88
N LEU A 161 -6.12 11.89 24.89
CA LEU A 161 -7.51 12.31 24.74
C LEU A 161 -7.61 13.64 23.97
N LYS A 162 -6.82 14.65 24.33
CA LYS A 162 -6.83 15.98 23.67
C LYS A 162 -6.59 15.85 22.16
N TYR A 163 -5.57 15.09 21.74
CA TYR A 163 -5.29 14.88 20.32
C TYR A 163 -6.28 13.92 19.65
N ALA A 164 -6.83 12.94 20.37
CA ALA A 164 -7.86 12.06 19.85
C ALA A 164 -9.15 12.82 19.51
N LEU A 165 -9.58 13.73 20.39
CA LEU A 165 -10.75 14.56 20.15
C LEU A 165 -10.55 15.48 18.93
N ALA A 166 -9.37 16.07 18.78
CA ALA A 166 -9.06 16.88 17.61
C ALA A 166 -9.03 16.05 16.32
N ALA A 167 -8.38 14.88 16.34
CA ALA A 167 -8.36 13.95 15.22
C ALA A 167 -9.77 13.51 14.79
N SER A 168 -10.63 13.15 15.75
CA SER A 168 -12.02 12.78 15.48
C SER A 168 -12.83 13.96 14.94
N ALA A 169 -12.69 15.15 15.53
CA ALA A 169 -13.39 16.34 15.06
C ALA A 169 -13.05 16.66 13.60
N ILE A 170 -11.76 16.60 13.23
CA ILE A 170 -11.30 16.77 11.85
C ILE A 170 -11.87 15.69 10.93
N GLN A 171 -11.77 14.41 11.34
CA GLN A 171 -12.25 13.27 10.55
C GLN A 171 -13.76 13.30 10.31
N ARG A 172 -14.53 13.91 11.23
CA ARG A 172 -15.99 14.08 11.14
C ARG A 172 -16.42 15.41 10.52
N GLY A 173 -15.50 16.36 10.31
CA GLY A 173 -15.83 17.74 9.91
C GLY A 173 -16.50 18.57 11.01
N ASP A 174 -16.39 18.16 12.27
CA ASP A 174 -16.96 18.84 13.44
C ASP A 174 -16.12 20.10 13.78
N CYS A 175 -16.41 21.19 13.07
CA CYS A 175 -15.68 22.44 13.21
C CYS A 175 -15.95 23.13 14.55
N THR A 176 -17.10 22.90 15.19
CA THR A 176 -17.42 23.53 16.50
C THR A 176 -16.62 22.89 17.62
N GLN A 177 -16.49 21.56 17.62
CA GLN A 177 -15.62 20.87 18.56
C GLN A 177 -14.16 21.24 18.31
N LEU A 178 -13.73 21.28 17.05
CA LEU A 178 -12.35 21.66 16.72
C LEU A 178 -12.02 23.09 17.15
N GLN A 179 -12.92 24.05 16.90
CA GLN A 179 -12.80 25.44 17.35
C GLN A 179 -12.63 25.50 18.87
N THR A 180 -13.51 24.83 19.61
CA THR A 180 -13.45 24.79 21.08
C THR A 180 -12.09 24.27 21.57
N LEU A 181 -11.52 23.25 20.91
CA LEU A 181 -10.21 22.70 21.27
C LEU A 181 -9.06 23.67 20.95
N LEU A 182 -9.15 24.39 19.83
CA LEU A 182 -8.20 25.44 19.43
C LEU A 182 -8.23 26.62 20.42
N ASP A 183 -9.41 27.06 20.82
CA ASP A 183 -9.59 28.11 21.84
C ASP A 183 -9.02 27.70 23.21
N GLN A 184 -9.06 26.41 23.53
CA GLN A 184 -8.41 25.83 24.71
C GLN A 184 -6.87 25.67 24.57
N GLY A 185 -6.28 26.17 23.48
CA GLY A 185 -4.85 26.12 23.22
C GLY A 185 -4.33 24.73 22.86
N ILE A 186 -5.06 23.95 22.05
CA ILE A 186 -4.43 22.79 21.39
C ILE A 186 -3.45 23.23 20.32
N HIS A 187 -2.21 22.74 20.42
CA HIS A 187 -1.27 22.86 19.32
C HIS A 187 -1.62 21.82 18.24
N ILE A 188 -2.15 22.27 17.11
CA ILE A 188 -2.57 21.36 16.02
C ILE A 188 -1.39 20.59 15.40
N THR A 189 -0.17 21.12 15.54
CA THR A 189 1.09 20.50 15.13
C THR A 189 1.67 19.54 16.18
N GLY A 190 1.03 19.43 17.35
CA GLY A 190 1.40 18.45 18.38
C GLY A 190 1.10 17.01 17.94
N HIS A 191 1.68 16.04 18.64
CA HIS A 191 1.55 14.62 18.31
C HIS A 191 1.08 13.81 19.52
N SER A 192 0.43 12.67 19.24
CA SER A 192 0.21 11.59 20.19
C SER A 192 1.03 10.38 19.75
N ASP A 193 2.02 10.00 20.55
CA ASP A 193 2.82 8.81 20.30
C ASP A 193 1.99 7.52 20.43
N ARG A 194 1.03 7.49 21.37
CA ARG A 194 0.19 6.28 21.57
C ARG A 194 -0.73 6.02 20.38
N LEU A 195 -1.29 7.09 19.81
CA LEU A 195 -2.20 6.99 18.66
C LEU A 195 -1.49 7.15 17.32
N ALA A 196 -0.17 7.37 17.33
CA ALA A 196 0.64 7.56 16.13
C ALA A 196 0.06 8.63 15.19
N LEU A 197 -0.31 9.81 15.73
CA LEU A 197 -0.99 10.85 14.94
C LEU A 197 -0.54 12.27 15.26
N VAL A 198 -0.66 13.14 14.26
CA VAL A 198 -0.61 14.60 14.34
C VAL A 198 -1.95 15.11 13.78
N PRO A 199 -2.74 15.92 14.51
CA PRO A 199 -4.03 16.40 14.00
C PRO A 199 -3.92 17.11 12.64
N LEU A 200 -2.88 17.93 12.45
CA LEU A 200 -2.65 18.62 11.18
C LEU A 200 -2.40 17.65 10.00
N ASP A 201 -1.80 16.47 10.23
CA ASP A 201 -1.68 15.44 9.17
C ASP A 201 -3.05 14.98 8.71
N ILE A 202 -3.98 14.79 9.65
CA ILE A 202 -5.34 14.32 9.36
C ILE A 202 -6.11 15.41 8.60
N ALA A 203 -5.98 16.67 9.03
CA ALA A 203 -6.61 17.80 8.36
C ALA A 203 -6.07 17.98 6.95
N ALA A 204 -4.75 17.92 6.76
CA ALA A 204 -4.16 17.97 5.43
C ALA A 204 -4.68 16.83 4.53
N LYS A 205 -4.79 15.61 5.07
CA LYS A 205 -5.19 14.44 4.28
C LYS A 205 -6.67 14.39 3.92
N LYS A 206 -7.53 14.78 4.85
CA LYS A 206 -8.99 14.51 4.78
C LYS A 206 -9.87 15.67 5.22
N GLY A 207 -9.28 16.75 5.71
CA GLY A 207 -10.00 17.89 6.25
C GLY A 207 -10.91 18.52 5.21
N SER A 208 -12.13 18.85 5.64
CA SER A 208 -13.09 19.59 4.83
C SER A 208 -12.62 21.02 4.55
N LYS A 209 -13.25 21.70 3.58
CA LYS A 209 -13.03 23.13 3.32
C LYS A 209 -13.10 23.95 4.60
N ALA A 210 -14.19 23.80 5.36
CA ALA A 210 -14.42 24.53 6.61
C ALA A 210 -13.34 24.23 7.67
N THR A 211 -12.89 22.97 7.76
CA THR A 211 -11.81 22.59 8.67
C THR A 211 -10.50 23.29 8.32
N ILE A 212 -10.15 23.40 7.04
CA ILE A 212 -8.93 24.09 6.61
C ILE A 212 -9.02 25.60 6.83
N GLU A 213 -10.16 26.21 6.49
CA GLU A 213 -10.41 27.65 6.75
C GLU A 213 -10.28 27.96 8.24
N LEU A 214 -10.81 27.10 9.10
CA LEU A 214 -10.68 27.23 10.55
C LEU A 214 -9.21 27.21 11.01
N LEU A 215 -8.43 26.25 10.50
CA LEU A 215 -7.01 26.14 10.86
C LEU A 215 -6.20 27.34 10.40
N LEU A 216 -6.49 27.88 9.21
CA LEU A 216 -5.87 29.10 8.70
C LEU A 216 -6.22 30.32 9.57
N ALA A 217 -7.48 30.45 9.99
CA ALA A 217 -7.92 31.52 10.88
C ALA A 217 -7.21 31.50 12.24
N HIS A 218 -6.81 30.32 12.72
CA HIS A 218 -6.02 30.13 13.95
C HIS A 218 -4.49 30.21 13.72
N GLY A 219 -4.03 30.68 12.56
CA GLY A 219 -2.60 30.88 12.29
C GLY A 219 -1.79 29.59 12.20
N CYS A 220 -2.40 28.51 11.70
CA CYS A 220 -1.72 27.23 11.54
C CYS A 220 -0.48 27.35 10.63
N PRO A 221 0.70 26.85 11.05
CA PRO A 221 1.92 27.04 10.29
C PRO A 221 1.94 26.21 9.00
N MET A 222 2.53 26.77 7.94
CA MET A 222 2.78 26.08 6.67
C MET A 222 3.66 24.84 6.82
N LYS A 223 4.63 24.90 7.74
CA LYS A 223 5.61 23.86 7.97
C LYS A 223 5.42 23.27 9.36
N TYR A 224 5.48 21.95 9.44
CA TYR A 224 5.34 21.23 10.69
C TYR A 224 6.04 19.87 10.57
N ARG A 225 6.17 19.17 11.70
CA ARG A 225 6.71 17.82 11.71
C ARG A 225 5.54 16.83 11.54
N SER A 226 5.51 16.08 10.45
CA SER A 226 4.49 15.02 10.29
C SER A 226 4.79 13.86 11.22
N HIS A 227 3.84 12.98 11.48
CA HIS A 227 4.08 11.79 12.28
C HIS A 227 5.23 10.93 11.71
N LYS A 228 5.32 10.77 10.38
CA LYS A 228 6.45 10.08 9.72
C LYS A 228 7.80 10.72 10.04
N ASP A 229 7.85 12.05 10.14
CA ASP A 229 9.08 12.80 10.44
C ASP A 229 9.47 12.73 11.92
N HIS A 230 8.51 12.45 12.83
CA HIS A 230 8.81 12.31 14.26
C HIS A 230 9.72 11.13 14.57
N HIS A 231 9.59 10.03 13.80
CA HIS A 231 10.38 8.82 14.00
C HIS A 231 11.60 8.71 13.09
N ASN A 232 11.81 9.66 12.17
CA ASN A 232 13.01 9.73 11.35
C ASN A 232 14.04 10.67 12.00
N SER A 233 15.31 10.25 12.09
CA SER A 233 16.40 10.97 12.80
C SER A 233 16.82 12.29 12.13
N MET A 234 16.19 12.66 11.02
CA MET A 234 16.62 13.74 10.15
C MET A 234 15.54 14.83 10.20
N PHE A 235 15.93 16.07 10.49
CA PHE A 235 15.05 17.23 10.70
C PHE A 235 14.28 17.64 9.42
N TYR A 236 13.38 16.79 8.95
CA TYR A 236 12.52 17.08 7.81
C TYR A 236 11.24 17.77 8.30
N GLU A 237 10.97 18.94 7.75
CA GLU A 237 9.69 19.63 7.90
C GLU A 237 8.79 19.27 6.73
N THR A 238 7.59 18.78 7.05
CA THR A 238 6.51 18.59 6.09
C THR A 238 5.80 19.92 5.85
N LYS A 239 5.52 20.21 4.58
CA LYS A 239 4.65 21.33 4.21
C LYS A 239 3.22 20.85 4.10
N VAL A 240 2.27 21.61 4.62
CA VAL A 240 0.84 21.26 4.55
C VAL A 240 0.38 21.07 3.10
N THR A 241 0.82 21.93 2.17
CA THR A 241 0.48 21.81 0.74
C THR A 241 1.01 20.51 0.12
N ALA A 242 2.21 20.08 0.51
CA ALA A 242 2.80 18.82 0.06
C ALA A 242 2.00 17.62 0.54
N MET A 243 1.59 17.63 1.82
CA MET A 243 0.75 16.56 2.39
C MET A 243 -0.62 16.49 1.71
N MET A 244 -1.30 17.63 1.54
CA MET A 244 -2.58 17.72 0.83
C MET A 244 -2.48 17.23 -0.62
N ALA A 245 -1.37 17.56 -1.30
CA ALA A 245 -1.14 17.13 -2.67
C ALA A 245 -0.91 15.63 -2.78
N GLU A 246 -0.05 15.06 -1.91
CA GLU A 246 0.24 13.63 -1.88
C GLU A 246 -0.99 12.79 -1.52
N SER A 247 -1.87 13.31 -0.67
CA SER A 247 -3.08 12.61 -0.23
C SER A 247 -4.32 12.86 -1.10
N GLY A 248 -4.24 13.79 -2.05
CA GLY A 248 -5.35 14.10 -2.95
C GLY A 248 -6.40 15.06 -2.38
N ASN A 249 -6.12 15.78 -1.30
CA ASN A 249 -7.03 16.80 -0.77
C ASN A 249 -6.97 18.09 -1.60
N GLY A 250 -7.51 18.04 -2.83
CA GLY A 250 -7.52 19.17 -3.75
C GLY A 250 -8.33 20.37 -3.25
N ILE A 251 -9.41 20.13 -2.50
CA ILE A 251 -10.25 21.20 -1.92
C ILE A 251 -9.45 21.96 -0.85
N GLY A 252 -8.87 21.24 0.10
CA GLY A 252 -8.03 21.85 1.14
C GLY A 252 -6.81 22.56 0.54
N LEU A 253 -6.18 21.96 -0.47
CA LEU A 253 -5.05 22.55 -1.17
C LEU A 253 -5.44 23.87 -1.85
N LYS A 254 -6.62 23.93 -2.49
CA LYS A 254 -7.14 25.15 -3.10
C LYS A 254 -7.24 26.29 -2.09
N VAL A 255 -7.94 26.04 -0.99
CA VAL A 255 -8.13 27.02 0.10
C VAL A 255 -6.79 27.53 0.61
N TRP A 256 -5.85 26.60 0.82
CA TRP A 256 -4.53 26.96 1.32
C TRP A 256 -3.74 27.81 0.32
N ILE A 257 -3.75 27.46 -0.97
CA ILE A 257 -3.08 28.25 -2.02
C ILE A 257 -3.73 29.63 -2.17
N ASP A 258 -5.05 29.71 -2.21
CA ASP A 258 -5.80 30.97 -2.33
C ASP A 258 -5.45 31.93 -1.17
N HIS A 259 -5.35 31.40 0.06
CA HIS A 259 -4.92 32.17 1.23
C HIS A 259 -3.48 32.67 1.10
N LEU A 260 -2.53 31.83 0.68
CA LEU A 260 -1.14 32.24 0.48
C LEU A 260 -0.99 33.34 -0.58
N ILE A 261 -1.71 33.22 -1.70
CA ILE A 261 -1.70 34.21 -2.78
C ILE A 261 -2.20 35.56 -2.27
N LYS A 262 -3.20 35.54 -1.37
CA LYS A 262 -3.78 36.73 -0.75
C LYS A 262 -2.80 37.44 0.19
N ASP A 263 -2.01 36.67 0.92
CA ASP A 263 -0.99 37.18 1.86
C ASP A 263 0.29 37.66 1.14
N GLY A 264 0.51 37.24 -0.10
CA GLY A 264 1.59 37.72 -0.94
C GLY A 264 1.90 36.81 -2.13
N PRO A 265 2.84 37.21 -3.01
CA PRO A 265 3.24 36.36 -4.12
C PRO A 265 3.83 35.05 -3.59
N MET A 266 3.24 33.94 -4.02
CA MET A 266 3.76 32.62 -3.71
C MET A 266 5.18 32.47 -4.29
N TYR A 267 5.96 31.50 -3.82
CA TYR A 267 7.25 31.19 -4.42
C TYR A 267 7.09 30.03 -5.41
N PRO A 268 7.64 30.12 -6.65
CA PRO A 268 7.56 29.04 -7.63
C PRO A 268 8.04 27.70 -7.08
N LYS A 269 9.10 27.71 -6.24
CA LYS A 269 9.65 26.52 -5.60
C LYS A 269 8.62 25.74 -4.78
N LEU A 270 7.68 26.42 -4.12
CA LEU A 270 6.63 25.79 -3.32
C LEU A 270 5.64 25.02 -4.21
N LEU A 271 5.17 25.63 -5.29
CA LEU A 271 4.30 24.95 -6.26
C LEU A 271 5.02 23.78 -6.94
N LYS A 272 6.30 23.93 -7.32
CA LYS A 272 7.10 22.82 -7.88
C LYS A 272 7.18 21.62 -6.93
N GLN A 273 7.40 21.87 -5.65
CA GLN A 273 7.43 20.82 -4.63
C GLN A 273 6.05 20.19 -4.40
N THR A 274 4.99 21.01 -4.43
CA THR A 274 3.61 20.55 -4.28
C THR A 274 3.19 19.69 -5.47
N MET A 275 3.54 20.09 -6.69
CA MET A 275 3.33 19.31 -7.92
C MET A 275 4.04 17.95 -7.85
N ALA A 276 5.32 17.93 -7.45
CA ALA A 276 6.08 16.69 -7.30
C ALA A 276 5.39 15.72 -6.32
N ARG A 277 4.84 16.23 -5.22
CA ARG A 277 4.09 15.42 -4.24
C ARG A 277 2.72 14.97 -4.75
N GLY A 278 2.02 15.80 -5.51
CA GLY A 278 0.82 15.39 -6.24
C GLY A 278 1.08 14.26 -7.24
N VAL A 279 2.25 14.25 -7.89
CA VAL A 279 2.67 13.18 -8.81
C VAL A 279 2.92 11.88 -8.05
N VAL A 280 3.55 11.96 -6.87
CA VAL A 280 3.72 10.81 -5.97
C VAL A 280 2.36 10.22 -5.57
N GLY A 281 1.38 11.06 -5.24
CA GLY A 281 0.02 10.63 -4.90
C GLY A 281 -0.80 10.12 -6.09
N GLY A 282 -0.49 10.56 -7.31
CA GLY A 282 -1.23 10.18 -8.53
C GLY A 282 -2.58 10.90 -8.70
N HIS A 283 -2.85 11.94 -7.92
CA HIS A 283 -4.16 12.61 -7.91
C HIS A 283 -4.27 13.67 -9.01
N VAL A 284 -4.81 13.31 -10.17
CA VAL A 284 -4.91 14.19 -11.36
C VAL A 284 -5.60 15.52 -11.07
N GLY A 285 -6.63 15.55 -10.22
CA GLY A 285 -7.31 16.80 -9.83
C GLY A 285 -6.39 17.79 -9.12
N VAL A 286 -5.49 17.30 -8.25
CA VAL A 286 -4.44 18.10 -7.61
C VAL A 286 -3.43 18.59 -8.64
N LEU A 287 -3.00 17.73 -9.57
CA LEU A 287 -2.03 18.08 -10.61
C LEU A 287 -2.54 19.24 -11.48
N LYS A 288 -3.81 19.17 -11.91
CA LYS A 288 -4.47 20.25 -12.67
C LYS A 288 -4.53 21.54 -11.87
N LEU A 289 -4.94 21.47 -10.60
CA LEU A 289 -5.02 22.64 -9.73
C LEU A 289 -3.66 23.33 -9.57
N VAL A 290 -2.59 22.56 -9.30
CA VAL A 290 -1.25 23.14 -9.13
C VAL A 290 -0.71 23.68 -10.46
N GLN A 291 -1.03 23.04 -11.58
CA GLN A 291 -0.72 23.52 -12.93
C GLN A 291 -1.31 24.90 -13.18
N GLU A 292 -2.63 25.01 -13.06
CA GLU A 292 -3.40 26.23 -13.37
C GLU A 292 -2.90 27.42 -12.54
N ASN A 293 -2.64 27.17 -11.24
CA ASN A 293 -2.06 28.18 -10.36
C ASN A 293 -0.63 28.56 -10.76
N PHE A 294 0.20 27.61 -11.18
CA PHE A 294 1.56 27.91 -11.62
C PHE A 294 1.54 28.74 -12.92
N GLU A 295 0.73 28.34 -13.89
CA GLU A 295 0.61 29.02 -15.18
C GLU A 295 0.07 30.44 -15.03
N GLY A 296 -0.95 30.62 -14.19
CA GLY A 296 -1.52 31.93 -13.90
C GLY A 296 -0.53 32.90 -13.24
N LEU A 297 0.45 32.38 -12.48
CA LEU A 297 1.41 33.20 -11.73
C LEU A 297 2.75 33.39 -12.45
N TYR A 298 3.23 32.37 -13.18
CA TYR A 298 4.61 32.33 -13.71
C TYR A 298 4.71 31.85 -15.16
N GLY A 299 3.58 31.55 -15.82
CA GLY A 299 3.58 30.94 -17.15
C GLY A 299 3.97 29.46 -17.15
N ASN A 300 4.43 28.94 -18.29
CA ASN A 300 4.63 27.50 -18.45
C ASN A 300 5.74 26.95 -17.52
N PRO A 301 5.43 26.00 -16.62
CA PRO A 301 6.39 25.44 -15.67
C PRO A 301 7.47 24.52 -16.26
N GLY A 302 7.25 23.94 -17.45
CA GLY A 302 8.15 22.97 -18.07
C GLY A 302 8.37 21.70 -17.24
N TRP A 303 7.30 21.00 -16.85
CA TRP A 303 7.37 19.83 -15.95
C TRP A 303 8.02 18.59 -16.55
N GLY A 304 7.93 18.45 -17.89
CA GLY A 304 8.09 17.23 -18.68
C GLY A 304 8.88 16.08 -18.05
N ALA A 305 10.18 16.01 -18.33
CA ALA A 305 10.98 14.83 -17.99
C ALA A 305 11.10 14.57 -16.48
N HIS A 306 11.16 15.62 -15.65
CA HIS A 306 11.33 15.48 -14.21
C HIS A 306 10.08 14.90 -13.53
N MET A 307 8.88 15.35 -13.93
CA MET A 307 7.64 14.83 -13.37
C MET A 307 7.34 13.41 -13.84
N LEU A 308 7.66 13.08 -15.10
CA LEU A 308 7.56 11.70 -15.60
C LEU A 308 8.49 10.77 -14.81
N ASP A 309 9.72 11.19 -14.54
CA ASP A 309 10.67 10.44 -13.73
C ASP A 309 10.13 10.15 -12.32
N GLN A 310 9.55 11.13 -11.64
CA GLN A 310 8.92 10.93 -10.33
C GLN A 310 7.72 9.96 -10.43
N ALA A 311 6.83 10.15 -11.40
CA ALA A 311 5.65 9.31 -11.58
C ALA A 311 6.02 7.82 -11.75
N ILE A 312 7.09 7.54 -12.50
CA ILE A 312 7.60 6.18 -12.73
C ILE A 312 8.18 5.57 -11.47
N ARG A 313 9.00 6.30 -10.70
CA ARG A 313 9.61 5.78 -9.47
C ARG A 313 8.57 5.36 -8.43
N TYR A 314 7.49 6.14 -8.30
CA TYR A 314 6.45 5.90 -7.29
C TYR A 314 5.29 5.01 -7.80
N GLY A 315 5.30 4.68 -9.11
CA GLY A 315 4.31 3.83 -9.74
C GLY A 315 2.94 4.49 -9.87
N SER A 316 2.90 5.78 -10.19
CA SER A 316 1.67 6.58 -10.28
C SER A 316 1.13 6.59 -11.71
N LEU A 317 0.41 5.53 -12.10
CA LEU A 317 -0.11 5.36 -13.47
C LEU A 317 -0.98 6.55 -13.92
N ASP A 318 -1.86 7.06 -13.06
CA ASP A 318 -2.74 8.18 -13.40
C ASP A 318 -1.98 9.47 -13.67
N ALA A 319 -0.88 9.72 -12.94
CA ALA A 319 0.02 10.84 -13.22
C ALA A 319 0.74 10.65 -14.57
N ILE A 320 1.18 9.43 -14.90
CA ILE A 320 1.80 9.13 -16.20
C ILE A 320 0.81 9.39 -17.34
N LYS A 321 -0.41 8.86 -17.23
CA LYS A 321 -1.50 9.07 -18.21
C LYS A 321 -1.79 10.56 -18.41
N TYR A 322 -1.89 11.31 -17.33
CA TYR A 322 -2.11 12.75 -17.38
C TYR A 322 -0.95 13.49 -18.09
N LEU A 323 0.29 13.15 -17.79
CA LEU A 323 1.47 13.75 -18.42
C LEU A 323 1.55 13.42 -19.92
N PHE A 324 1.23 12.19 -20.32
CA PHE A 324 1.19 11.78 -21.73
C PHE A 324 0.09 12.50 -22.50
N HIS A 325 -1.10 12.63 -21.91
CA HIS A 325 -2.22 13.34 -22.53
C HIS A 325 -1.91 14.81 -22.83
N ARG A 326 -0.99 15.43 -22.08
CA ARG A 326 -0.53 16.79 -22.34
C ARG A 326 0.39 16.92 -23.56
N GLY A 327 0.98 15.82 -24.03
CA GLY A 327 1.91 15.82 -25.16
C GLY A 327 3.31 16.38 -24.88
N GLU A 328 3.62 16.78 -23.63
CA GLU A 328 4.96 17.26 -23.24
C GLU A 328 5.98 16.13 -23.08
N VAL A 329 5.49 14.90 -22.87
CA VAL A 329 6.29 13.70 -22.69
C VAL A 329 5.63 12.51 -23.35
N ASP A 330 6.44 11.51 -23.65
CA ASP A 330 6.07 10.28 -24.32
C ASP A 330 6.84 9.08 -23.73
N ALA A 331 6.66 7.91 -24.35
CA ALA A 331 7.31 6.67 -23.94
C ALA A 331 8.83 6.62 -24.21
N HIS A 332 9.38 7.65 -24.87
CA HIS A 332 10.78 7.77 -25.23
C HIS A 332 11.51 8.89 -24.48
N THR A 333 10.76 9.71 -23.74
CA THR A 333 11.27 10.84 -22.97
C THR A 333 12.31 10.38 -21.97
N ARG A 334 13.51 10.99 -22.05
CA ARG A 334 14.66 10.63 -21.20
C ARG A 334 14.40 11.10 -19.77
N THR A 335 14.27 10.16 -18.83
CA THR A 335 13.95 10.44 -17.41
C THR A 335 15.18 10.80 -16.57
N SER A 336 16.39 10.61 -17.08
CA SER A 336 17.64 10.86 -16.35
C SER A 336 18.82 11.07 -17.29
N LEU A 337 19.85 11.79 -16.81
CA LEU A 337 21.17 11.91 -17.44
C LEU A 337 21.81 10.55 -17.74
N SER A 338 21.48 9.50 -16.97
CA SER A 338 21.97 8.13 -17.15
C SER A 338 21.37 7.36 -18.34
N ASP A 339 20.54 8.03 -19.15
CA ASP A 339 19.90 7.53 -20.36
C ASP A 339 19.13 6.22 -20.16
N ARG A 340 18.23 6.23 -19.15
CA ARG A 340 17.25 5.16 -18.99
C ARG A 340 15.91 5.65 -19.53
N ARG A 341 15.42 5.00 -20.58
CA ARG A 341 14.04 5.20 -21.08
C ARG A 341 13.02 4.82 -19.99
N PRO A 342 11.79 5.37 -20.03
CA PRO A 342 10.74 5.16 -19.03
C PRO A 342 10.54 3.70 -18.60
N LEU A 343 10.48 2.77 -19.57
CA LEU A 343 10.27 1.35 -19.34
C LEU A 343 11.39 0.69 -18.52
N LEU A 344 12.66 0.95 -18.87
CA LEU A 344 13.79 0.34 -18.16
C LEU A 344 13.92 0.91 -16.74
N LYS A 345 13.62 2.20 -16.56
CA LYS A 345 13.59 2.87 -15.25
C LYS A 345 12.52 2.26 -14.35
N LEU A 346 11.30 2.09 -14.85
CA LEU A 346 10.17 1.46 -14.16
C LEU A 346 10.58 0.10 -13.58
N LEU A 347 11.16 -0.77 -14.40
CA LEU A 347 11.57 -2.12 -13.99
C LEU A 347 12.73 -2.12 -12.97
N CYS A 348 13.49 -1.03 -12.88
CA CYS A 348 14.60 -0.90 -11.94
C CYS A 348 14.18 -0.29 -10.59
N GLU A 349 13.26 0.66 -10.57
CA GLU A 349 13.03 1.53 -9.40
C GLU A 349 11.60 1.50 -8.85
N CYS A 350 10.60 1.11 -9.65
CA CYS A 350 9.22 1.01 -9.17
C CYS A 350 9.02 -0.29 -8.36
N PRO A 351 8.17 -0.31 -7.31
CA PRO A 351 7.78 -1.55 -6.64
C PRO A 351 7.13 -2.56 -7.60
N ILE A 352 7.46 -3.84 -7.48
CA ILE A 352 7.01 -4.91 -8.41
C ILE A 352 5.49 -4.91 -8.58
N GLN A 353 4.76 -4.73 -7.47
CA GLN A 353 3.29 -4.79 -7.46
C GLN A 353 2.62 -3.70 -8.31
N LYS A 354 3.32 -2.60 -8.61
CA LYS A 354 2.79 -1.46 -9.39
C LYS A 354 3.22 -1.46 -10.86
N ARG A 355 4.14 -2.35 -11.26
CA ARG A 355 4.75 -2.33 -12.60
C ARG A 355 3.84 -2.82 -13.71
N PRO A 356 3.05 -3.91 -13.58
CA PRO A 356 2.36 -4.53 -14.72
C PRO A 356 1.51 -3.56 -15.54
N ASP A 357 0.67 -2.76 -14.88
CA ASP A 357 -0.21 -1.81 -15.56
C ASP A 357 0.57 -0.68 -16.25
N ILE A 358 1.67 -0.23 -15.64
CA ILE A 358 2.52 0.82 -16.21
C ILE A 358 3.35 0.27 -17.38
N VAL A 359 3.85 -0.97 -17.28
CA VAL A 359 4.55 -1.66 -18.39
C VAL A 359 3.61 -1.75 -19.58
N ARG A 360 2.38 -2.23 -19.37
CA ARG A 360 1.37 -2.32 -20.42
C ARG A 360 1.11 -0.96 -21.05
N PHE A 361 0.83 0.05 -20.24
CA PHE A 361 0.56 1.40 -20.74
C PHE A 361 1.71 1.98 -21.57
N LEU A 362 2.96 1.84 -21.10
CA LEU A 362 4.12 2.34 -21.84
C LEU A 362 4.30 1.62 -23.18
N LEU A 363 4.10 0.30 -23.24
CA LEU A 363 4.21 -0.49 -24.47
C LEU A 363 3.09 -0.15 -25.47
N GLU A 364 1.85 0.01 -25.00
CA GLU A 364 0.72 0.48 -25.82
C GLU A 364 0.98 1.87 -26.42
N ASN A 365 1.73 2.71 -25.70
CA ASN A 365 2.16 4.03 -26.16
C ASN A 365 3.53 4.03 -26.86
N GLY A 366 3.96 2.88 -27.39
CA GLY A 366 5.10 2.78 -28.30
C GLY A 366 6.47 2.64 -27.63
N ALA A 367 6.57 2.37 -26.32
CA ALA A 367 7.85 2.04 -25.71
C ALA A 367 8.48 0.81 -26.39
N ASP A 368 9.77 0.88 -26.71
CA ASP A 368 10.49 -0.27 -27.26
C ASP A 368 10.60 -1.37 -26.18
N PRO A 369 10.00 -2.56 -26.41
CA PRO A 369 10.02 -3.67 -25.46
C PRO A 369 11.45 -4.20 -25.19
N ASN A 370 12.38 -4.03 -26.13
CA ASN A 370 13.78 -4.41 -25.98
C ASN A 370 14.62 -3.32 -25.28
N GLY A 371 14.06 -2.11 -25.11
CA GLY A 371 14.81 -0.95 -24.67
C GLY A 371 15.87 -0.51 -25.68
N ASN A 372 16.81 0.34 -25.26
CA ASN A 372 17.78 0.93 -26.18
C ASN A 372 18.98 -0.02 -26.45
N GLY A 373 18.78 -1.00 -27.34
CA GLY A 373 19.82 -1.64 -28.16
C GLY A 373 20.86 -2.55 -27.49
N PRO A 374 21.66 -3.31 -28.28
CA PRO A 374 22.31 -4.56 -27.87
C PRO A 374 23.62 -4.41 -27.09
N SER A 375 24.09 -3.18 -26.83
CA SER A 375 25.42 -2.97 -26.28
C SER A 375 25.39 -2.67 -24.78
N LYS A 376 25.54 -3.73 -23.98
CA LYS A 376 26.05 -3.73 -22.59
C LYS A 376 25.11 -3.28 -21.45
N LYS A 377 23.82 -3.02 -21.67
CA LYS A 377 22.83 -2.81 -20.57
C LYS A 377 21.77 -3.92 -20.61
N LYS A 378 21.35 -4.42 -19.43
CA LYS A 378 20.35 -5.48 -19.27
C LYS A 378 19.06 -5.11 -20.03
N THR A 379 18.47 -6.03 -20.79
CA THR A 379 17.18 -5.78 -21.47
C THR A 379 16.04 -5.64 -20.44
N PRO A 380 14.94 -4.93 -20.76
CA PRO A 380 13.77 -4.86 -19.88
C PRO A 380 13.31 -6.24 -19.38
N PHE A 381 13.24 -7.23 -20.26
CA PHE A 381 12.89 -8.61 -19.91
C PHE A 381 13.90 -9.25 -18.94
N GLU A 382 15.20 -9.09 -19.18
CA GLU A 382 16.23 -9.58 -18.26
C GLU A 382 16.12 -8.96 -16.86
N VAL A 383 15.75 -7.67 -16.76
CA VAL A 383 15.54 -7.00 -15.48
C VAL A 383 14.31 -7.56 -14.76
N ALA A 384 13.18 -7.74 -15.47
CA ALA A 384 11.97 -8.32 -14.92
C ALA A 384 12.20 -9.75 -14.38
N VAL A 385 12.86 -10.60 -15.17
CA VAL A 385 13.18 -11.98 -14.76
C VAL A 385 14.13 -12.03 -13.56
N LYS A 386 15.18 -11.20 -13.53
CA LYS A 386 16.09 -11.11 -12.36
C LYS A 386 15.37 -10.64 -11.10
N ALA A 387 14.39 -9.76 -11.26
CA ALA A 387 13.56 -9.27 -10.16
C ALA A 387 12.45 -10.26 -9.74
N LYS A 388 12.31 -11.42 -10.41
CA LYS A 388 11.20 -12.37 -10.25
C LYS A 388 9.82 -11.74 -10.52
N ASP A 389 9.80 -10.71 -11.36
CA ASP A 389 8.61 -9.98 -11.80
C ASP A 389 8.05 -10.66 -13.07
N PHE A 390 7.48 -11.85 -12.87
CA PHE A 390 7.03 -12.70 -13.97
C PHE A 390 5.82 -12.12 -14.71
N GLU A 391 4.97 -11.33 -14.03
CA GLU A 391 3.84 -10.67 -14.67
C GLU A 391 4.31 -9.62 -15.68
N SER A 392 5.23 -8.74 -15.29
CA SER A 392 5.83 -7.78 -16.23
C SER A 392 6.62 -8.50 -17.34
N ALA A 393 7.30 -9.60 -17.03
CA ALA A 393 7.99 -10.42 -18.04
C ALA A 393 7.01 -11.04 -19.05
N SER A 394 5.84 -11.50 -18.60
CA SER A 394 4.78 -12.05 -19.47
C SER A 394 4.24 -10.98 -20.41
N ILE A 395 3.97 -9.78 -19.88
CA ILE A 395 3.52 -8.64 -20.69
C ILE A 395 4.59 -8.31 -21.74
N LEU A 396 5.85 -8.21 -21.36
CA LEU A 396 6.95 -7.94 -22.29
C LEU A 396 7.04 -8.97 -23.43
N LEU A 397 6.87 -10.27 -23.15
CA LEU A 397 6.87 -11.30 -24.19
C LEU A 397 5.73 -11.13 -25.20
N LYS A 398 4.53 -10.74 -24.74
CA LYS A 398 3.38 -10.46 -25.62
C LYS A 398 3.67 -9.35 -26.63
N TYR A 399 4.55 -8.41 -26.27
CA TYR A 399 5.00 -7.31 -27.14
C TYR A 399 6.27 -7.64 -27.94
N GLY A 400 6.68 -8.91 -28.03
CA GLY A 400 7.72 -9.36 -28.96
C GLY A 400 9.17 -9.10 -28.51
N VAL A 401 9.46 -9.15 -27.20
CA VAL A 401 10.86 -9.05 -26.72
C VAL A 401 11.74 -10.16 -27.28
N THR A 402 12.97 -9.78 -27.68
CA THR A 402 14.04 -10.72 -28.01
C THR A 402 14.61 -11.39 -26.76
N VAL A 403 14.46 -12.71 -26.68
CA VAL A 403 14.95 -13.50 -25.55
C VAL A 403 16.35 -14.04 -25.81
N ASN A 404 17.30 -13.70 -24.94
CA ASN A 404 18.65 -14.28 -24.98
C ASN A 404 18.70 -15.60 -24.19
N PHE A 405 18.50 -16.71 -24.89
CA PHE A 405 18.51 -18.05 -24.29
C PHE A 405 19.83 -18.41 -23.62
N LYS A 406 20.98 -17.92 -24.11
CA LYS A 406 22.30 -18.20 -23.51
C LYS A 406 22.43 -17.63 -22.09
N TRP A 407 21.88 -16.44 -21.85
CA TRP A 407 21.83 -15.83 -20.53
C TRP A 407 20.81 -16.53 -19.60
N MET A 408 19.74 -17.07 -20.20
CA MET A 408 18.60 -17.65 -19.49
C MET A 408 18.80 -19.11 -19.05
N MET A 409 19.57 -19.91 -19.79
CA MET A 409 19.79 -21.34 -19.48
C MET A 409 20.22 -21.60 -18.03
N PRO A 410 21.19 -20.87 -17.43
CA PRO A 410 21.54 -21.06 -16.02
C PRO A 410 20.39 -20.78 -15.03
N LEU A 411 19.44 -19.90 -15.38
CA LEU A 411 18.28 -19.56 -14.52
C LEU A 411 17.15 -20.59 -14.63
N LEU A 412 17.00 -21.23 -15.80
CA LEU A 412 16.09 -22.36 -15.99
C LEU A 412 16.61 -23.61 -15.24
N LEU A 413 17.92 -23.75 -15.09
CA LEU A 413 18.52 -24.83 -14.30
C LEU A 413 18.43 -24.61 -12.78
N ASN A 414 17.98 -23.45 -12.29
CA ASN A 414 17.73 -23.20 -10.87
C ASN A 414 16.32 -23.64 -10.45
N SER A 415 16.20 -24.47 -9.39
CA SER A 415 14.93 -25.07 -8.95
C SER A 415 13.84 -24.06 -8.61
N GLN A 416 14.19 -22.88 -8.08
CA GLN A 416 13.22 -21.87 -7.64
C GLN A 416 12.55 -21.09 -8.77
N THR A 417 13.15 -21.05 -9.97
CA THR A 417 12.69 -20.20 -11.09
C THR A 417 12.31 -21.00 -12.33
N ARG A 418 12.57 -22.31 -12.34
CA ARG A 418 12.41 -23.22 -13.49
C ARG A 418 10.97 -23.32 -13.98
N ALA A 419 10.02 -23.68 -13.12
CA ALA A 419 8.64 -23.98 -13.53
C ALA A 419 7.92 -22.75 -14.11
N VAL A 420 7.98 -21.62 -13.41
CA VAL A 420 7.29 -20.38 -13.82
C VAL A 420 7.89 -19.78 -15.09
N LEU A 421 9.23 -19.79 -15.24
CA LEU A 421 9.87 -19.31 -16.46
C LEU A 421 9.61 -20.23 -17.65
N ALA A 422 9.58 -21.55 -17.45
CA ALA A 422 9.25 -22.51 -18.51
C ALA A 422 7.82 -22.28 -19.05
N GLN A 423 6.84 -22.11 -18.16
CA GLN A 423 5.45 -21.79 -18.54
C GLN A 423 5.36 -20.45 -19.30
N LEU A 424 6.09 -19.43 -18.84
CA LEU A 424 6.07 -18.09 -19.41
C LEU A 424 6.65 -18.02 -20.84
N LEU A 425 7.65 -18.85 -21.13
CA LEU A 425 8.35 -18.88 -22.42
C LEU A 425 7.73 -19.84 -23.43
N TRP A 426 6.94 -20.81 -22.96
CA TRP A 426 6.29 -21.81 -23.80
C TRP A 426 4.76 -21.66 -23.91
N PRO A 427 4.18 -20.44 -24.03
CA PRO A 427 2.75 -20.31 -24.29
C PRO A 427 2.48 -20.83 -25.70
N ALA A 428 1.47 -21.70 -25.81
CA ALA A 428 1.07 -22.38 -27.04
C ALA A 428 1.19 -21.47 -28.29
N GLY A 429 2.09 -21.82 -29.22
CA GLY A 429 1.99 -21.35 -30.61
C GLY A 429 3.10 -20.47 -31.20
N HIS A 430 4.40 -20.70 -30.96
CA HIS A 430 5.45 -20.09 -31.80
C HIS A 430 6.47 -21.09 -32.35
N SER A 431 6.63 -21.07 -33.68
CA SER A 431 7.37 -22.03 -34.49
C SER A 431 8.90 -21.89 -34.43
N ARG A 432 9.55 -23.05 -34.33
CA ARG A 432 10.87 -23.50 -34.85
C ARG A 432 11.92 -22.43 -35.20
N ARG A 433 13.00 -22.35 -34.42
CA ARG A 433 14.33 -21.88 -34.88
C ARG A 433 15.43 -22.81 -34.40
N VAL A 434 16.29 -23.23 -35.33
CA VAL A 434 17.48 -24.08 -35.08
C VAL A 434 18.67 -23.17 -34.81
N TYR A 435 19.44 -23.46 -33.76
CA TYR A 435 20.60 -22.65 -33.38
C TYR A 435 21.89 -23.48 -33.32
N LYS A 436 22.99 -22.84 -33.71
CA LYS A 436 24.36 -23.37 -33.60
C LYS A 436 25.22 -22.40 -32.81
N THR A 437 25.92 -22.91 -31.79
CA THR A 437 26.99 -22.17 -31.10
C THR A 437 28.08 -23.12 -30.65
N ARG A 438 29.35 -22.76 -30.86
CA ARG A 438 30.55 -23.55 -30.50
C ARG A 438 30.52 -25.00 -31.00
N GLY A 439 30.14 -25.20 -32.27
CA GLY A 439 30.18 -26.52 -32.93
C GLY A 439 29.04 -27.48 -32.56
N LYS A 440 28.11 -27.08 -31.69
CA LYS A 440 26.96 -27.92 -31.29
C LYS A 440 25.65 -27.36 -31.86
N SER A 441 24.80 -28.26 -32.36
CA SER A 441 23.49 -27.95 -32.96
C SER A 441 22.39 -28.39 -32.00
N TYR A 442 21.45 -27.48 -31.71
CA TYR A 442 20.34 -27.75 -30.80
C TYR A 442 19.07 -28.03 -31.62
N THR A 443 18.49 -29.22 -31.46
CA THR A 443 17.27 -29.64 -32.16
C THR A 443 16.23 -30.05 -31.14
N LEU A 444 15.00 -29.58 -31.32
CA LEU A 444 13.85 -29.93 -30.49
C LEU A 444 13.36 -31.33 -30.94
N CYS A 445 13.47 -32.35 -30.08
CA CYS A 445 13.12 -33.74 -30.41
C CYS A 445 11.81 -34.19 -29.73
N ARG A 446 11.06 -35.04 -30.44
CA ARG A 446 9.80 -35.70 -30.00
C ARG A 446 10.05 -37.19 -29.73
N GLU A 447 10.65 -37.55 -28.59
CA GLU A 447 10.73 -38.97 -28.16
C GLU A 447 9.83 -39.22 -26.94
N ALA A 448 8.85 -40.10 -27.12
CA ALA A 448 7.77 -40.40 -26.16
C ALA A 448 8.28 -40.92 -24.80
N ARG A 449 9.46 -41.54 -24.77
CA ARG A 449 10.02 -42.15 -23.54
C ARG A 449 10.46 -41.13 -22.50
N MET A 450 10.89 -39.94 -22.94
CA MET A 450 11.35 -38.85 -22.06
C MET A 450 10.21 -37.93 -21.62
N ILE A 451 9.15 -37.79 -22.43
CA ILE A 451 7.90 -37.10 -22.07
C ILE A 451 7.28 -37.77 -20.84
N ASN A 452 7.19 -39.10 -20.85
CA ASN A 452 6.70 -39.87 -19.70
C ASN A 452 7.54 -39.64 -18.42
N ASN A 453 8.85 -39.44 -18.52
CA ASN A 453 9.68 -39.16 -17.34
C ASN A 453 9.42 -37.78 -16.74
N VAL A 454 9.12 -36.77 -17.57
CA VAL A 454 8.80 -35.42 -17.10
C VAL A 454 7.39 -35.38 -16.52
N GLU A 455 6.42 -36.04 -17.16
CA GLU A 455 5.08 -36.23 -16.62
C GLU A 455 5.12 -36.92 -15.26
N ASN A 456 5.93 -37.98 -15.12
CA ASN A 456 6.13 -38.67 -13.84
C ASN A 456 6.71 -37.77 -12.74
N VAL A 457 7.62 -36.85 -13.08
CA VAL A 457 8.17 -35.88 -12.11
C VAL A 457 7.09 -34.90 -11.63
N PHE A 458 6.18 -34.46 -12.50
CA PHE A 458 5.06 -33.61 -12.08
C PHE A 458 4.06 -34.36 -11.19
N LEU A 459 3.82 -35.64 -11.47
CA LEU A 459 2.99 -36.51 -10.62
C LEU A 459 3.65 -36.76 -9.25
N GLU A 460 4.97 -36.99 -9.19
CA GLU A 460 5.73 -37.14 -7.94
C GLU A 460 5.75 -35.85 -7.09
N LEU A 461 5.57 -34.69 -7.72
CA LEU A 461 5.44 -33.39 -7.06
C LEU A 461 4.00 -33.07 -6.59
N GLY A 462 3.07 -34.01 -6.72
CA GLY A 462 1.71 -33.93 -6.17
C GLY A 462 0.66 -33.31 -7.10
N TRP A 463 0.96 -33.20 -8.40
CA TRP A 463 -0.01 -32.72 -9.40
C TRP A 463 -0.95 -33.84 -9.82
N SER A 464 -2.20 -33.50 -10.19
CA SER A 464 -3.16 -34.50 -10.65
C SER A 464 -2.86 -34.95 -12.09
N GLU A 465 -3.19 -36.20 -12.45
CA GLU A 465 -3.00 -36.71 -13.81
C GLU A 465 -3.71 -35.88 -14.88
N GLN A 466 -4.82 -35.23 -14.52
CA GLN A 466 -5.56 -34.38 -15.43
C GLN A 466 -4.79 -33.08 -15.71
N ASP A 467 -4.23 -32.45 -14.68
CA ASP A 467 -3.43 -31.23 -14.81
C ASP A 467 -2.15 -31.47 -15.63
N VAL A 468 -1.52 -32.64 -15.47
CA VAL A 468 -0.31 -33.02 -16.21
C VAL A 468 -0.59 -33.25 -17.70
N LYS A 469 -1.75 -33.85 -18.04
CA LYS A 469 -2.18 -34.03 -19.43
C LYS A 469 -2.60 -32.71 -20.10
N ASP A 470 -3.24 -31.82 -19.35
CA ASP A 470 -3.68 -30.51 -19.83
C ASP A 470 -2.50 -29.54 -20.09
N LEU A 471 -1.30 -29.83 -19.57
CA LEU A 471 -0.07 -29.07 -19.88
C LEU A 471 0.41 -29.22 -21.33
N GLY A 472 -0.01 -30.26 -22.07
CA GLY A 472 0.33 -30.44 -23.49
C GLY A 472 1.84 -30.41 -23.77
N ILE A 473 2.65 -31.09 -22.94
CA ILE A 473 4.12 -31.04 -22.98
C ILE A 473 4.65 -31.77 -24.23
N GLU A 474 4.73 -31.06 -25.35
CA GLU A 474 5.27 -31.62 -26.61
C GLU A 474 6.80 -31.49 -26.77
N HIS A 475 7.50 -30.80 -25.86
CA HIS A 475 8.88 -30.34 -26.12
C HIS A 475 9.78 -30.26 -24.86
N PHE A 476 11.05 -30.65 -25.00
CA PHE A 476 12.12 -30.44 -24.01
C PHE A 476 13.48 -30.12 -24.70
N ILE A 477 14.44 -29.56 -23.95
CA ILE A 477 15.81 -29.27 -24.43
C ILE A 477 16.76 -30.34 -23.88
N ASP A 478 17.33 -31.16 -24.75
CA ASP A 478 18.43 -32.07 -24.39
C ASP A 478 19.81 -31.48 -24.77
N ILE A 479 20.84 -31.79 -23.99
CA ILE A 479 22.21 -31.31 -24.16
C ILE A 479 23.09 -32.49 -24.58
N PHE A 480 23.70 -32.41 -25.77
CA PHE A 480 24.91 -33.19 -26.11
C PHE A 480 26.14 -32.31 -26.12
#